data_AF-C3YZJ4-F1
#
_entry.id   AF-C3YZJ4-F1
#
_cell.length_a   1.000
_cell.length_b   1.000
_cell.length_c   1.000
_cell.angle_alpha   90.00
_cell.angle_beta   90.00
_cell.angle_gamma   90.00
#
_symmetry.space_group_name_H-M   'P 1'
#
loop_
_entity.id
_entity.type
_entity.pdbx_description
1 polymer ?
#
loop_
_entity_poly.entity_id
_entity_poly.type
_entity_poly.pdbx_seq_one_letter_code
_entity_poly.pdbx_strand_id
1 'polypeptide(L)'
;DCQVYTGVSYRGTVSVTKTGRTCQRWDSQTPWQHPTTPAACPSSGLEQNYCRNPDGESGVWCYTTDLLMRWEYCDVPVCVTEDCQLYAGASYRGTVAVTKTGRTCQRWGSQTPHEHYNSLAFLPLSGLEQNYCRNPDGEPGVWCYTTDPGKRWEYCDVPACGKDPTCTTEDENCTGGSDCRGNVSVTISGRPCLQWDVYFVHHQLYRPEEYPDDYCKSPKRN
;
A
#
# COMPACT_ATOMS: atom_id res chain seq x y z
N ASP A 1 5.15 -13.50 -14.13
CA ASP A 1 3.98 -13.10 -13.32
C ASP A 1 4.31 -11.93 -12.44
N CYS A 2 3.35 -11.02 -12.24
CA CYS A 2 3.45 -9.85 -11.37
C CYS A 2 2.31 -9.84 -10.34
N GLN A 3 2.50 -9.19 -9.21
CA GLN A 3 1.46 -9.01 -8.20
C GLN A 3 0.71 -7.70 -8.44
N VAL A 4 -0.61 -7.74 -8.40
CA VAL A 4 -1.42 -6.53 -8.44
C VAL A 4 -1.57 -6.01 -7.01
N TYR A 5 -1.25 -4.73 -6.78
CA TYR A 5 -1.34 -4.08 -5.47
C TYR A 5 -0.40 -4.71 -4.42
N THR A 6 -0.95 -5.06 -3.26
CA THR A 6 -0.32 -5.88 -2.22
C THR A 6 -0.21 -7.36 -2.60
N GLY A 7 -0.81 -7.77 -3.72
CA GLY A 7 -0.76 -9.15 -4.19
C GLY A 7 -1.73 -10.11 -3.51
N VAL A 8 -2.81 -9.61 -2.90
CA VAL A 8 -3.90 -10.47 -2.37
C VAL A 8 -4.47 -11.40 -3.45
N SER A 9 -4.62 -10.89 -4.67
CA SER A 9 -5.07 -11.65 -5.83
C SER A 9 -3.95 -12.38 -6.56
N TYR A 10 -2.70 -12.25 -6.10
CA TYR A 10 -1.57 -12.89 -6.77
C TYR A 10 -1.69 -14.42 -6.70
N ARG A 11 -1.57 -15.07 -7.85
CA ARG A 11 -1.64 -16.54 -7.99
C ARG A 11 -0.45 -17.12 -8.76
N GLY A 12 0.65 -16.37 -8.90
CA GLY A 12 1.87 -16.88 -9.52
C GLY A 12 2.59 -17.93 -8.68
N THR A 13 3.68 -18.49 -9.21
CA THR A 13 4.36 -19.68 -8.65
C THR A 13 5.69 -19.37 -7.97
N VAL A 14 5.99 -18.11 -7.67
CA VAL A 14 7.20 -17.73 -6.91
C VAL A 14 7.13 -18.39 -5.53
N SER A 15 8.19 -19.10 -5.14
CA SER A 15 8.28 -19.91 -3.92
C SER A 15 9.56 -19.66 -3.12
N VAL A 16 10.18 -18.49 -3.34
CA VAL A 16 11.39 -18.04 -2.64
C VAL A 16 11.21 -16.59 -2.20
N THR A 17 11.78 -16.24 -1.05
CA THR A 17 11.72 -14.90 -0.49
C THR A 17 12.69 -13.96 -1.22
N LYS A 18 12.61 -12.65 -0.95
CA LYS A 18 13.50 -11.63 -1.53
C LYS A 18 15.00 -11.86 -1.25
N THR A 19 15.33 -12.60 -0.19
CA THR A 19 16.72 -12.98 0.15
C THR A 19 17.06 -14.41 -0.27
N GLY A 20 16.16 -15.08 -0.99
CA GLY A 20 16.37 -16.43 -1.52
C GLY A 20 16.05 -17.57 -0.57
N ARG A 21 15.35 -17.32 0.55
CA ARG A 21 14.92 -18.41 1.45
C ARG A 21 13.79 -19.20 0.81
N THR A 22 13.81 -20.52 1.00
CA THR A 22 12.75 -21.39 0.48
C THR A 22 11.49 -21.23 1.33
N CYS A 23 10.34 -21.10 0.67
CA CYS A 23 9.06 -21.02 1.35
C CYS A 23 8.64 -22.38 1.94
N GLN A 24 8.11 -22.36 3.16
CA GLN A 24 7.36 -23.47 3.77
C GLN A 24 6.00 -23.60 3.07
N ARG A 25 5.50 -24.82 2.90
CA ARG A 25 4.17 -25.07 2.34
C ARG A 25 3.09 -24.59 3.31
N TRP A 26 2.02 -24.00 2.78
CA TRP A 26 0.89 -23.49 3.58
C TRP A 26 0.09 -24.59 4.30
N ASP A 27 0.17 -25.83 3.81
CA ASP A 27 -0.42 -27.01 4.46
C ASP A 27 0.52 -27.71 5.46
N SER A 28 1.78 -27.25 5.56
CA SER A 28 2.76 -27.76 6.52
C SER A 28 2.71 -26.98 7.83
N GLN A 29 2.91 -27.67 8.95
CA GLN A 29 3.04 -27.09 10.28
C GLN A 29 4.48 -27.22 10.82
N THR A 30 5.46 -27.31 9.91
CA THR A 30 6.88 -27.45 10.22
C THR A 30 7.73 -26.73 9.15
N PRO A 31 8.79 -25.99 9.53
CA PRO A 31 9.24 -25.75 10.92
C PRO A 31 8.29 -24.86 11.74
N TRP A 32 7.46 -24.04 11.10
CA TRP A 32 6.60 -23.09 11.80
C TRP A 32 5.16 -23.58 11.84
N GLN A 33 4.59 -23.69 13.05
CA GLN A 33 3.14 -23.82 13.20
C GLN A 33 2.48 -22.45 12.98
N HIS A 34 1.39 -22.41 12.22
CA HIS A 34 0.71 -21.17 11.86
C HIS A 34 -0.78 -21.37 11.55
N PRO A 35 -1.62 -20.33 11.77
CA PRO A 35 -3.07 -20.41 11.54
C PRO A 35 -3.45 -20.32 10.05
N THR A 36 -2.60 -19.69 9.24
CA THR A 36 -2.85 -19.39 7.84
C THR A 36 -2.67 -20.63 6.96
N THR A 37 -3.72 -21.45 6.87
CA THR A 37 -3.71 -22.72 6.12
C THR A 37 -4.76 -22.70 5.00
N PRO A 38 -4.64 -23.56 3.97
CA PRO A 38 -5.65 -23.64 2.91
C PRO A 38 -7.06 -23.94 3.43
N ALA A 39 -7.17 -24.66 4.55
CA ALA A 39 -8.45 -24.94 5.19
C ALA A 39 -9.03 -23.72 5.92
N ALA A 40 -8.18 -22.91 6.55
CA ALA A 40 -8.59 -21.69 7.26
C ALA A 40 -8.88 -20.52 6.32
N CYS A 41 -8.14 -20.42 5.20
CA CYS A 41 -8.24 -19.33 4.22
C CYS A 41 -8.45 -19.89 2.79
N PRO A 42 -9.59 -20.54 2.51
CA PRO A 42 -9.81 -21.25 1.24
C PRO A 42 -9.86 -20.33 0.01
N SER A 43 -10.27 -19.07 0.16
CA SER A 43 -10.30 -18.08 -0.92
C SER A 43 -8.94 -17.47 -1.25
N SER A 44 -7.95 -17.60 -0.36
CA SER A 44 -6.64 -16.95 -0.49
C SER A 44 -5.68 -17.71 -1.42
N GLY A 45 -6.10 -18.85 -1.99
CA GLY A 45 -5.34 -19.61 -2.99
C GLY A 45 -3.98 -20.08 -2.48
N LEU A 46 -3.92 -20.52 -1.21
CA LEU A 46 -2.72 -20.95 -0.48
C LEU A 46 -2.17 -22.29 -1.01
N GLU A 47 -1.78 -22.33 -2.27
CA GLU A 47 -1.32 -23.53 -2.96
C GLU A 47 0.19 -23.75 -2.74
N GLN A 48 0.57 -25.00 -2.48
CA GLN A 48 1.97 -25.40 -2.29
C GLN A 48 2.69 -24.52 -1.26
N ASN A 49 3.85 -23.97 -1.64
CA ASN A 49 4.62 -22.98 -0.90
C ASN A 49 4.76 -21.68 -1.68
N TYR A 50 3.80 -21.36 -2.55
CA TYR A 50 3.87 -20.15 -3.36
C TYR A 50 3.61 -18.91 -2.50
N CYS A 51 4.28 -17.81 -2.80
CA CYS A 51 4.09 -16.55 -2.10
C CYS A 51 2.66 -16.05 -2.28
N ARG A 52 2.01 -15.68 -1.18
CA ARG A 52 0.63 -15.23 -1.15
C ARG A 52 0.49 -14.07 -0.17
N ASN A 53 -0.65 -13.40 -0.24
CA ASN A 53 -1.00 -12.36 0.71
C ASN A 53 -2.43 -12.60 1.21
N PRO A 54 -2.62 -13.55 2.14
CA PRO A 54 -3.93 -13.90 2.67
C PRO A 54 -4.49 -12.87 3.66
N ASP A 55 -3.65 -11.98 4.19
CA ASP A 55 -3.92 -11.07 5.31
C ASP A 55 -3.89 -9.59 4.92
N GLY A 56 -3.65 -9.28 3.64
CA GLY A 56 -3.66 -7.90 3.14
C GLY A 56 -2.40 -7.11 3.46
N GLU A 57 -1.31 -7.79 3.80
CA GLU A 57 0.00 -7.23 4.09
C GLU A 57 0.57 -6.41 2.91
N SER A 58 1.68 -5.69 3.08
CA SER A 58 2.24 -4.79 2.07
C SER A 58 2.73 -5.47 0.77
N GLY A 59 2.78 -6.80 0.73
CA GLY A 59 3.20 -7.58 -0.43
C GLY A 59 3.01 -9.07 -0.21
N VAL A 60 3.15 -9.87 -1.26
CA VAL A 60 3.15 -11.33 -1.11
C VAL A 60 4.33 -11.81 -0.28
N TRP A 61 4.05 -12.76 0.61
CA TRP A 61 5.01 -13.31 1.55
C TRP A 61 4.81 -14.83 1.67
N CYS A 62 5.71 -15.47 2.38
CA CYS A 62 5.55 -16.86 2.79
C CYS A 62 6.24 -17.12 4.13
N TYR A 63 5.79 -18.14 4.87
CA TYR A 63 6.62 -18.74 5.91
C TYR A 63 7.87 -19.34 5.27
N THR A 64 9.01 -19.33 5.97
CA THR A 64 10.26 -19.86 5.40
C THR A 64 10.64 -21.20 6.04
N THR A 65 11.42 -22.01 5.33
CA THR A 65 12.01 -23.24 5.91
C THR A 65 13.24 -22.96 6.77
N ASP A 66 13.71 -21.71 6.83
CA ASP A 66 14.84 -21.28 7.67
C ASP A 66 14.36 -21.14 9.13
N LEU A 67 15.09 -21.76 10.05
CA LEU A 67 14.78 -21.73 11.49
C LEU A 67 15.04 -20.37 12.14
N LEU A 68 15.76 -19.47 11.46
CA LEU A 68 16.05 -18.11 11.94
C LEU A 68 15.10 -17.06 11.36
N MET A 69 14.30 -17.42 10.36
CA MET A 69 13.38 -16.49 9.71
C MET A 69 12.01 -17.12 9.58
N ARG A 70 11.07 -16.70 10.43
CA ARG A 70 9.72 -17.28 10.45
C ARG A 70 8.97 -17.08 9.14
N TRP A 71 9.00 -15.86 8.62
CA TRP A 71 8.36 -15.48 7.38
C TRP A 71 9.11 -14.31 6.75
N GLU A 72 8.95 -14.11 5.45
CA GLU A 72 9.55 -12.99 4.75
C GLU A 72 8.78 -12.69 3.45
N TYR A 73 8.86 -11.43 3.00
CA TYR A 73 8.37 -11.01 1.69
C TYR A 73 9.08 -11.71 0.53
N CYS A 74 8.34 -11.91 -0.54
CA CYS A 74 8.86 -12.38 -1.81
C CYS A 74 9.08 -11.21 -2.78
N ASP A 75 10.11 -11.33 -3.61
CA ASP A 75 10.40 -10.33 -4.64
C ASP A 75 9.58 -10.63 -5.90
N VAL A 76 8.31 -10.22 -5.85
CA VAL A 76 7.40 -10.31 -7.00
C VAL A 76 7.18 -8.91 -7.56
N PRO A 77 7.41 -8.67 -8.86
CA PRO A 77 7.22 -7.36 -9.45
C PRO A 77 5.75 -6.92 -9.36
N VAL A 78 5.50 -5.64 -9.12
CA VAL A 78 4.14 -5.09 -9.07
C VAL A 78 3.63 -4.85 -10.50
N CYS A 79 2.43 -5.33 -10.83
CA CYS A 79 1.78 -5.03 -12.09
C CYS A 79 1.42 -3.54 -12.15
N VAL A 80 1.70 -2.91 -13.27
CA VAL A 80 1.18 -1.58 -13.57
C VAL A 80 -0.33 -1.73 -13.81
N THR A 81 -1.15 -1.04 -13.02
CA THR A 81 -2.61 -1.05 -13.18
C THR A 81 -3.10 0.29 -13.70
N GLU A 82 -4.02 0.25 -14.65
CA GLU A 82 -4.60 1.43 -15.28
C GLU A 82 -5.90 1.90 -14.61
N ASP A 83 -6.50 1.08 -13.74
CA ASP A 83 -7.88 1.31 -13.26
C ASP A 83 -7.99 1.99 -11.89
N CYS A 84 -6.94 1.98 -11.07
CA CYS A 84 -6.96 2.56 -9.72
C CYS A 84 -5.57 3.00 -9.26
N GLN A 85 -5.50 3.88 -8.24
CA GLN A 85 -4.24 4.34 -7.67
C GLN A 85 -3.81 3.50 -6.47
N LEU A 86 -2.55 3.08 -6.47
CA LEU A 86 -1.90 2.43 -5.34
C LEU A 86 -1.30 3.46 -4.39
N TYR A 87 -1.57 3.34 -3.09
CA TYR A 87 -1.10 4.31 -2.09
C TYR A 87 -1.44 5.74 -2.53
N ALA A 88 -0.42 6.57 -2.74
CA ALA A 88 -0.56 7.94 -3.22
C ALA A 88 -0.58 8.06 -4.77
N GLY A 89 -0.49 6.95 -5.50
CA GLY A 89 -0.64 6.90 -6.94
C GLY A 89 0.62 7.22 -7.76
N ALA A 90 1.82 7.14 -7.17
CA ALA A 90 3.08 7.36 -7.91
C ALA A 90 3.26 6.39 -9.09
N SER A 91 2.79 5.14 -8.93
CA SER A 91 2.79 4.10 -9.96
C SER A 91 1.54 4.10 -10.85
N TYR A 92 0.57 4.99 -10.61
CA TYR A 92 -0.66 5.04 -11.40
C TYR A 92 -0.32 5.39 -12.85
N ARG A 93 -0.82 4.58 -13.79
CA ARG A 93 -0.61 4.79 -15.23
C ARG A 93 -1.90 4.82 -16.04
N GLY A 94 -3.05 4.88 -15.39
CA GLY A 94 -4.34 5.00 -16.06
C GLY A 94 -4.54 6.29 -16.86
N THR A 95 -5.69 6.39 -17.53
CA THR A 95 -5.99 7.45 -18.52
C THR A 95 -6.94 8.53 -18.00
N VAL A 96 -7.27 8.54 -16.71
CA VAL A 96 -8.12 9.59 -16.11
C VAL A 96 -7.47 10.96 -16.35
N ALA A 97 -8.22 11.87 -16.95
CA ALA A 97 -7.74 13.19 -17.40
C ALA A 97 -8.64 14.35 -16.92
N VAL A 98 -9.39 14.11 -15.85
CA VAL A 98 -10.31 15.06 -15.23
C VAL A 98 -10.10 15.09 -13.72
N THR A 99 -10.23 16.26 -13.12
CA THR A 99 -10.09 16.44 -11.66
C THR A 99 -11.35 15.98 -10.93
N LYS A 100 -11.28 15.86 -9.60
CA LYS A 100 -12.42 15.48 -8.75
C LYS A 100 -13.64 16.40 -8.86
N THR A 101 -13.45 17.64 -9.30
CA THR A 101 -14.55 18.59 -9.54
C THR A 101 -14.90 18.73 -11.02
N GLY A 102 -14.35 17.87 -11.89
CA GLY A 102 -14.66 17.82 -13.31
C GLY A 102 -13.87 18.80 -14.18
N ARG A 103 -12.79 19.42 -13.69
CA ARG A 103 -11.93 20.27 -14.53
C ARG A 103 -11.10 19.39 -15.47
N THR A 104 -10.93 19.85 -16.71
CA THR A 104 -10.05 19.17 -17.66
C THR A 104 -8.59 19.36 -17.27
N CYS A 105 -7.80 18.28 -17.30
CA CYS A 105 -6.38 18.35 -17.03
C CYS A 105 -5.62 19.03 -18.19
N GLN A 106 -4.68 19.90 -17.84
CA GLN A 106 -3.67 20.44 -18.74
C GLN A 106 -2.64 19.35 -19.07
N ARG A 107 -2.20 19.31 -20.33
CA ARG A 107 -1.15 18.38 -20.79
C ARG A 107 0.16 18.66 -20.07
N TRP A 108 0.85 17.64 -19.57
CA TRP A 108 2.14 17.79 -18.88
C TRP A 108 3.26 18.37 -19.76
N GLY A 109 3.13 18.24 -21.08
CA GLY A 109 4.02 18.91 -22.04
C GLY A 109 3.64 20.36 -22.36
N SER A 110 2.48 20.83 -21.91
CA SER A 110 1.99 22.21 -22.13
C SER A 110 2.42 23.12 -21.00
N GLN A 111 2.80 24.36 -21.32
CA GLN A 111 3.09 25.41 -20.34
C GLN A 111 1.94 26.43 -20.20
N THR A 112 0.79 26.15 -20.83
CA THR A 112 -0.40 27.00 -20.77
C THR A 112 -1.64 26.20 -20.35
N PRO A 113 -2.54 26.76 -19.52
CA PRO A 113 -2.48 28.10 -18.90
C PRO A 113 -1.47 28.22 -17.75
N HIS A 114 -1.00 27.10 -17.18
CA HIS A 114 -0.11 27.10 -16.02
C HIS A 114 1.30 26.67 -16.41
N GLU A 115 2.29 27.54 -16.24
CA GLU A 115 3.70 27.15 -16.39
C GLU A 115 4.13 26.22 -15.24
N HIS A 116 4.94 25.22 -15.52
CA HIS A 116 5.43 24.25 -14.53
C HIS A 116 6.69 23.49 -14.97
N TYR A 117 7.42 22.96 -13.98
CA TYR A 117 8.65 22.18 -14.19
C TYR A 117 8.42 20.68 -14.33
N ASN A 118 7.21 20.18 -14.02
CA ASN A 118 6.85 18.77 -14.14
C ASN A 118 6.62 18.39 -15.60
N SER A 119 7.70 18.09 -16.32
CA SER A 119 7.66 17.64 -17.71
C SER A 119 8.45 16.34 -17.88
N LEU A 120 8.14 15.59 -18.94
CA LEU A 120 8.85 14.35 -19.29
C LEU A 120 10.37 14.57 -19.47
N ALA A 121 10.81 15.80 -19.79
CA ALA A 121 12.22 16.12 -19.92
C ALA A 121 12.97 16.09 -18.58
N PHE A 122 12.29 16.41 -17.47
CA PHE A 122 12.87 16.45 -16.13
C PHE A 122 12.54 15.20 -15.29
N LEU A 123 11.42 14.54 -15.58
CA LEU A 123 10.90 13.40 -14.81
C LEU A 123 10.53 12.22 -15.73
N PRO A 124 11.52 11.59 -16.39
CA PRO A 124 11.26 10.58 -17.43
C PRO A 124 10.60 9.30 -16.89
N LEU A 125 10.80 8.97 -15.62
CA LEU A 125 10.23 7.76 -14.98
C LEU A 125 8.82 7.98 -14.41
N SER A 126 8.34 9.22 -14.35
CA SER A 126 7.05 9.57 -13.72
C SER A 126 5.84 9.34 -14.62
N GLY A 127 6.05 8.93 -15.88
CA GLY A 127 4.97 8.58 -16.81
C GLY A 127 4.01 9.75 -17.11
N LEU A 128 4.54 10.98 -17.18
CA LEU A 128 3.80 12.24 -17.43
C LEU A 128 3.30 12.33 -18.88
N GLU A 129 2.53 11.34 -19.30
CA GLU A 129 1.97 11.21 -20.63
C GLU A 129 0.67 12.00 -20.77
N GLN A 130 0.50 12.65 -21.92
CA GLN A 130 -0.69 13.43 -22.24
C GLN A 130 -1.06 14.39 -21.10
N ASN A 131 -2.32 14.38 -20.68
CA ASN A 131 -2.87 15.13 -19.56
C ASN A 131 -3.42 14.21 -18.47
N TYR A 132 -2.92 12.96 -18.39
CA TYR A 132 -3.43 11.99 -17.43
C TYR A 132 -3.01 12.34 -16.01
N CYS A 133 -3.85 12.06 -15.03
CA CYS A 133 -3.58 12.28 -13.62
C CYS A 133 -2.36 11.46 -13.18
N ARG A 134 -1.41 12.09 -12.51
CA ARG A 134 -0.17 11.46 -12.05
C ARG A 134 0.22 12.00 -10.69
N ASN A 135 1.15 11.33 -10.03
CA ASN A 135 1.76 11.82 -8.81
C ASN A 135 3.30 11.75 -8.92
N PRO A 136 3.92 12.76 -9.55
CA PRO A 136 5.37 12.80 -9.72
C PRO A 136 6.14 13.22 -8.45
N ASP A 137 5.47 13.83 -7.48
CA ASP A 137 6.08 14.64 -6.40
C ASP A 137 5.72 14.15 -4.99
N GLY A 138 5.03 13.01 -4.87
CA GLY A 138 4.74 12.38 -3.57
C GLY A 138 3.55 13.00 -2.84
N GLU A 139 2.68 13.70 -3.56
CA GLU A 139 1.40 14.18 -3.06
C GLU A 139 0.52 13.03 -2.54
N PRO A 140 -0.51 13.26 -1.71
CA PRO A 140 -1.36 12.20 -1.16
C PRO A 140 -2.18 11.39 -2.17
N GLY A 141 -2.26 11.82 -3.42
CA GLY A 141 -3.01 11.16 -4.48
C GLY A 141 -2.64 11.72 -5.85
N VAL A 142 -3.10 11.05 -6.91
CA VAL A 142 -2.88 11.54 -8.28
C VAL A 142 -3.59 12.87 -8.53
N TRP A 143 -2.91 13.74 -9.26
CA TRP A 143 -3.36 15.09 -9.56
C TRP A 143 -2.95 15.50 -10.96
N CYS A 144 -3.44 16.65 -11.41
CA CYS A 144 -2.99 17.28 -12.65
C CYS A 144 -3.07 18.81 -12.55
N TYR A 145 -2.30 19.51 -13.38
CA TYR A 145 -2.60 20.91 -13.69
C TYR A 145 -3.94 21.00 -14.42
N THR A 146 -4.69 22.08 -14.26
CA THR A 146 -6.01 22.21 -14.92
C THR A 146 -5.97 23.17 -16.09
N THR A 147 -6.91 23.06 -17.03
CA THR A 147 -7.07 24.06 -18.09
C THR A 147 -7.80 25.33 -17.62
N ASP A 148 -8.24 25.39 -16.37
CA ASP A 148 -8.89 26.55 -15.76
C ASP A 148 -7.83 27.54 -15.26
N PRO A 149 -7.75 28.78 -15.79
CA PRO A 149 -6.78 29.78 -15.35
C PRO A 149 -6.93 30.15 -13.86
N GLY A 150 -8.11 29.99 -13.27
CA GLY A 150 -8.38 30.26 -11.85
C GLY A 150 -8.00 29.12 -10.91
N LYS A 151 -7.65 27.94 -11.43
CA LYS A 151 -7.29 26.77 -10.62
C LYS A 151 -6.04 26.09 -11.18
N ARG A 152 -4.88 26.40 -10.58
CA ARG A 152 -3.59 25.89 -11.05
C ARG A 152 -3.52 24.36 -11.18
N TRP A 153 -3.91 23.65 -10.13
CA TRP A 153 -3.90 22.19 -10.09
C TRP A 153 -4.98 21.67 -9.13
N GLU A 154 -5.31 20.39 -9.27
CA GLU A 154 -6.27 19.71 -8.40
C GLU A 154 -6.09 18.19 -8.43
N TYR A 155 -6.46 17.50 -7.35
CA TYR A 155 -6.51 16.04 -7.30
C TYR A 155 -7.57 15.48 -8.25
N CYS A 156 -7.30 14.27 -8.75
CA CYS A 156 -8.25 13.50 -9.52
C CYS A 156 -8.96 12.47 -8.66
N ASP A 157 -10.18 12.12 -9.05
CA ASP A 157 -10.98 11.11 -8.37
C ASP A 157 -10.68 9.72 -8.96
N VAL A 158 -9.51 9.19 -8.61
CA VAL A 158 -9.11 7.82 -8.97
C VAL A 158 -9.32 6.94 -7.74
N PRO A 159 -10.05 5.81 -7.84
CA PRO A 159 -10.28 4.94 -6.69
C PRO A 159 -8.96 4.37 -6.17
N ALA A 160 -8.88 4.15 -4.86
CA ALA A 160 -7.76 3.41 -4.25
C ALA A 160 -7.93 1.92 -4.51
N CYS A 161 -6.84 1.26 -4.87
CA CYS A 161 -6.83 -0.16 -5.15
C CYS A 161 -7.01 -1.02 -3.88
N GLY A 162 -7.71 -2.15 -3.98
CA GLY A 162 -7.74 -3.17 -2.92
C GLY A 162 -8.67 -2.91 -1.74
N LYS A 163 -9.63 -1.97 -1.82
CA LYS A 163 -10.78 -1.99 -0.91
C LYS A 163 -11.71 -3.16 -1.29
N ASP A 164 -11.39 -4.35 -0.79
CA ASP A 164 -12.36 -5.45 -0.71
C ASP A 164 -13.22 -5.22 0.55
N PRO A 165 -14.55 -5.04 0.42
CA PRO A 165 -15.43 -4.87 1.56
C PRO A 165 -15.62 -6.13 2.42
N THR A 166 -15.03 -7.28 2.06
CA THR A 166 -15.31 -8.58 2.71
C THR A 166 -14.18 -9.14 3.58
N CYS A 167 -13.02 -8.48 3.65
CA CYS A 167 -11.96 -8.82 4.60
C CYS A 167 -11.64 -7.61 5.48
N THR A 168 -12.62 -7.22 6.28
CA THR A 168 -12.36 -6.46 7.49
C THR A 168 -11.94 -7.45 8.57
N THR A 169 -10.76 -7.29 9.18
CA THR A 169 -10.64 -7.64 10.59
C THR A 169 -11.46 -6.59 11.34
N GLU A 170 -12.78 -6.75 11.30
CA GLU A 170 -13.69 -6.04 12.17
C GLU A 170 -13.36 -6.45 13.60
N ASP A 171 -12.53 -5.66 14.26
CA ASP A 171 -12.81 -5.31 15.64
C ASP A 171 -13.59 -4.00 15.62
N GLU A 172 -14.91 -4.12 15.78
CA GLU A 172 -15.83 -3.04 16.11
C GLU A 172 -15.44 -2.40 17.46
N ASN A 173 -14.46 -1.48 17.53
CA ASN A 173 -14.37 -0.54 18.67
C ASN A 173 -13.32 0.60 18.59
N CYS A 174 -13.34 1.44 17.55
CA CYS A 174 -12.65 2.74 17.66
C CYS A 174 -13.47 3.90 17.08
N THR A 175 -14.67 4.13 17.60
CA THR A 175 -15.35 5.42 17.50
C THR A 175 -15.05 6.26 18.74
N GLY A 176 -13.97 7.05 18.67
CA GLY A 176 -13.74 8.19 19.56
C GLY A 176 -13.47 7.87 21.03
N GLY A 177 -12.18 7.88 21.42
CA GLY A 177 -11.76 8.07 22.81
C GLY A 177 -10.88 6.95 23.37
N SER A 178 -9.65 7.32 23.74
CA SER A 178 -8.75 6.78 24.77
C SER A 178 -8.57 5.27 25.07
N ASP A 179 -9.25 4.33 24.41
CA ASP A 179 -9.07 2.88 24.66
C ASP A 179 -9.08 2.07 23.35
N CYS A 180 -8.34 2.54 22.35
CA CYS A 180 -8.13 1.80 21.11
C CYS A 180 -7.16 0.63 21.34
N ARG A 181 -7.71 -0.58 21.51
CA ARG A 181 -6.96 -1.84 21.66
C ARG A 181 -6.87 -2.68 20.38
N GLY A 182 -7.23 -2.10 19.23
CA GLY A 182 -7.11 -2.77 17.93
C GLY A 182 -5.67 -2.94 17.44
N ASN A 183 -5.53 -3.75 16.38
CA ASN A 183 -4.31 -4.06 15.63
C ASN A 183 -4.17 -3.24 14.33
N VAL A 184 -4.94 -2.17 14.18
CA VAL A 184 -4.87 -1.28 13.01
C VAL A 184 -3.53 -0.56 13.03
N SER A 185 -2.69 -0.73 12.01
CA SER A 185 -1.39 -0.05 11.87
C SER A 185 -1.35 0.91 10.67
N VAL A 186 -2.51 1.43 10.25
CA VAL A 186 -2.60 2.36 9.10
C VAL A 186 -3.47 3.56 9.44
N THR A 187 -3.03 4.77 9.07
CA THR A 187 -3.80 6.01 9.27
C THR A 187 -5.01 6.09 8.34
N ILE A 188 -5.95 6.99 8.65
CA ILE A 188 -7.09 7.32 7.77
C ILE A 188 -6.63 7.75 6.36
N SER A 189 -5.41 8.28 6.24
CA SER A 189 -4.77 8.68 4.99
C SER A 189 -3.93 7.58 4.32
N GLY A 190 -3.99 6.33 4.81
CA GLY A 190 -3.32 5.19 4.21
C GLY A 190 -1.81 5.10 4.49
N ARG A 191 -1.30 5.82 5.50
CA ARG A 191 0.11 5.74 5.89
C ARG A 191 0.30 4.66 6.96
N PRO A 192 1.36 3.83 6.90
CA PRO A 192 1.66 2.92 7.99
C PRO A 192 2.00 3.72 9.26
N CYS A 193 1.42 3.30 10.39
CA CYS A 193 1.76 3.75 11.73
C CYS A 193 3.22 3.31 12.00
N LEU A 194 4.02 4.19 12.62
CA LEU A 194 5.39 3.85 13.00
C LEU A 194 5.36 2.97 14.26
N GLN A 195 6.34 2.08 14.42
CA GLN A 195 6.51 1.39 15.69
C GLN A 195 6.74 2.40 16.82
N TRP A 196 6.07 2.16 17.95
CA TRP A 196 6.14 3.04 19.11
C TRP A 196 7.51 3.04 19.79
N ASP A 197 8.31 1.98 19.58
CA ASP A 197 9.68 1.82 20.07
C ASP A 197 10.74 2.58 19.23
N VAL A 198 10.32 3.29 18.17
CA VAL A 198 11.23 4.12 17.36
C VAL A 198 11.68 5.34 18.16
N TYR A 199 12.89 5.21 18.71
CA TYR A 199 13.54 6.10 19.68
C TYR A 199 13.59 7.59 19.29
N PHE A 200 13.60 7.92 17.99
CA PHE A 200 13.80 9.28 17.51
C PHE A 200 12.52 10.12 17.39
N VAL A 201 11.33 9.51 17.48
CA VAL A 201 10.05 10.19 17.20
C VAL A 201 9.11 10.24 18.40
N HIS A 202 9.00 9.15 19.17
CA HIS A 202 7.95 9.00 20.19
C HIS A 202 8.42 9.08 21.66
N HIS A 203 9.73 8.89 21.92
CA HIS A 203 10.31 8.81 23.27
C HIS A 203 10.28 10.12 24.08
N GLN A 204 10.01 11.26 23.42
CA GLN A 204 9.88 12.57 24.08
C GLN A 204 8.46 12.83 24.63
N LEU A 205 7.48 11.95 24.34
CA LEU A 205 6.06 12.20 24.64
C LEU A 205 5.34 11.05 25.37
N TYR A 206 5.84 9.81 25.26
CA TYR A 206 5.19 8.60 25.80
C TYR A 206 6.22 7.56 26.26
N ARG A 207 5.82 6.56 27.07
CA ARG A 207 6.67 5.44 27.53
C ARG A 207 6.57 4.25 26.56
N PRO A 208 7.59 3.96 25.73
CA PRO A 208 7.49 2.92 24.71
C PRO A 208 7.47 1.49 25.27
N GLU A 209 7.92 1.28 26.51
CA GLU A 209 7.86 -0.04 27.15
C GLU A 209 6.42 -0.53 27.37
N GLU A 210 5.43 0.38 27.30
CA GLU A 210 4.00 0.06 27.39
C GLU A 210 3.35 -0.22 26.02
N TYR A 211 4.05 0.01 24.90
CA TYR A 211 3.54 -0.12 23.53
C TYR A 211 4.64 -0.67 22.59
N PRO A 212 4.83 -2.00 22.49
CA PRO A 212 5.90 -2.60 21.67
C PRO A 212 5.58 -2.71 20.16
N ASP A 213 4.36 -2.36 19.75
CA ASP A 213 3.82 -2.59 18.41
C ASP A 213 3.85 -1.32 17.53
N ASP A 214 3.32 -1.39 16.30
CA ASP A 214 3.05 -0.24 15.41
C ASP A 214 1.55 0.07 15.29
N TYR A 215 0.71 -0.54 16.12
CA TYR A 215 -0.73 -0.33 16.07
C TYR A 215 -1.10 1.08 16.51
N CYS A 216 -2.08 1.68 15.86
CA CYS A 216 -2.51 3.03 16.14
C CYS A 216 -3.22 3.06 17.52
N LYS A 217 -2.58 3.72 18.49
CA LYS A 217 -3.04 3.91 19.88
C LYS A 217 -3.27 5.40 20.16
N SER A 218 -3.99 5.71 21.24
CA SER A 218 -4.16 7.08 21.76
C SER A 218 -3.59 7.20 23.18
N PRO A 219 -2.26 7.11 23.36
CA PRO A 219 -1.64 7.17 24.69
C PRO A 219 -1.84 8.55 25.34
N LYS A 220 -2.04 8.57 26.67
CA LYS A 220 -2.04 9.82 27.44
C LYS A 220 -0.60 10.36 27.49
N ARG A 221 -0.41 11.65 27.21
CA ARG A 221 0.91 12.29 27.37
C ARG A 221 1.33 12.19 28.84
N ASN A 222 2.63 12.03 29.07
CA ASN A 222 3.25 12.15 30.40
C ASN A 222 2.87 13.47 31.08
#